data_AF-A0A2G5IIG5-F1
#
_entry.id   AF-A0A2G5IIG5-F1
#
_cell.length_a   1.000
_cell.length_b   1.000
_cell.length_c   1.000
_cell.angle_alpha   90.00
_cell.angle_beta   90.00
_cell.angle_gamma   90.00
#
_symmetry.space_group_name_H-M   'P 1'
#
loop_
_entity.id
_entity.type
_entity.pdbx_description
1 polymer ?
#
loop_
_entity_poly.entity_id
_entity_poly.type
_entity_poly.pdbx_seq_one_letter_code
_entity_poly.pdbx_strand_id
1 'polypeptide(L)'
;MTDLRDLWWRAGKTAFPVSTEKKWLNESWEQAVRRSATLLEPAWPKDYSSGPFVHALPTVAFVLYAGVGGISRPEYAPVDKIVDALTAPQPGSGDAVSLEDAVRAGLTKHGHDLDDDSQLSVLFHYLAVYREPITQGFGGMELTSMDQWPGGTLMKDAARWAKHQIAHHHLSGADPIA
;
A
#
# COMPACT_ATOMS: atom_id res chain seq x y z
N MET A 1 -12.83 -16.07 15.28
CA MET A 1 -12.99 -14.61 15.38
C MET A 1 -11.64 -13.98 15.10
N THR A 2 -11.27 -13.90 13.83
CA THR A 2 -10.07 -13.17 13.43
C THR A 2 -10.53 -11.73 13.23
N ASP A 3 -10.42 -11.04 14.36
CA ASP A 3 -11.20 -9.86 14.70
C ASP A 3 -10.63 -8.64 13.95
N LEU A 4 -11.44 -7.60 13.75
CA LEU A 4 -11.00 -6.28 13.29
C LEU A 4 -9.77 -5.75 14.06
N ARG A 5 -9.54 -6.33 15.25
CA ARG A 5 -8.30 -6.22 16.02
C ARG A 5 -7.03 -6.51 15.21
N ASP A 6 -6.97 -7.45 14.26
CA ASP A 6 -5.73 -7.71 13.51
C ASP A 6 -5.35 -6.55 12.58
N LEU A 7 -6.31 -5.94 11.89
CA LEU A 7 -6.06 -4.75 11.05
C LEU A 7 -5.59 -3.56 11.89
N TRP A 8 -6.36 -3.21 12.93
CA TRP A 8 -6.05 -2.05 13.76
C TRP A 8 -4.80 -2.27 14.64
N TRP A 9 -4.51 -3.51 15.02
CA TRP A 9 -3.23 -3.88 15.65
C TRP A 9 -2.06 -3.69 14.68
N ARG A 10 -2.18 -4.17 13.44
CA ARG A 10 -1.17 -3.93 12.39
C ARG A 10 -0.99 -2.43 12.14
N ALA A 11 -2.07 -1.67 12.06
CA ALA A 11 -2.02 -0.21 11.95
C ALA A 11 -1.20 0.41 13.10
N GLY A 12 -1.46 -0.02 14.35
CA GLY A 12 -0.69 0.43 15.51
C GLY A 12 0.81 0.07 15.44
N LYS A 13 1.15 -1.09 14.86
CA LYS A 13 2.55 -1.49 14.62
C LYS A 13 3.21 -0.70 13.48
N THR A 14 2.46 -0.29 12.47
CA THR A 14 2.94 0.49 11.32
C THR A 14 3.05 1.98 11.62
N ALA A 15 2.29 2.51 12.58
CA ALA A 15 2.33 3.92 13.01
C ALA A 15 3.55 4.26 13.89
N PHE A 16 4.73 3.76 13.55
CA PHE A 16 5.98 4.10 14.23
C PHE A 16 6.44 5.54 13.90
N PRO A 17 7.28 6.17 14.75
CA PRO A 17 7.86 7.48 14.45
C PRO A 17 8.78 7.40 13.22
N VAL A 18 8.61 8.31 12.27
CA VAL A 18 9.40 8.40 11.02
C VAL A 18 10.44 9.52 11.06
N SER A 19 10.39 10.40 12.06
CA SER A 19 11.36 11.46 12.28
C SER A 19 11.55 11.73 13.77
N THR A 20 12.81 11.89 14.19
CA THR A 20 13.15 12.30 15.56
C THR A 20 13.00 13.80 15.78
N GLU A 21 13.07 14.60 14.71
CA GLU A 21 13.10 16.07 14.77
C GLU A 21 11.75 16.70 14.38
N LYS A 22 11.10 16.18 13.34
CA LYS A 22 9.92 16.81 12.72
C LYS A 22 8.64 16.13 13.16
N LYS A 23 8.00 16.63 14.22
CA LYS A 23 6.73 16.09 14.75
C LYS A 23 5.62 15.99 13.70
N TRP A 24 5.51 16.98 12.82
CA TRP A 24 4.49 16.99 11.76
C TRP A 24 4.65 15.83 10.76
N LEU A 25 5.86 15.30 10.54
CA LEU A 25 6.07 14.11 9.71
C LEU A 25 5.52 12.86 10.38
N ASN A 26 5.69 12.74 11.71
CA ASN A 26 5.13 11.64 12.48
C ASN A 26 3.60 11.67 12.49
N GLU A 27 3.03 12.85 12.72
CA GLU A 27 1.57 13.05 12.69
C GLU A 27 1.00 12.72 11.29
N SER A 28 1.65 13.20 10.22
CA SER A 28 1.24 12.89 8.85
C SER A 28 1.30 11.39 8.54
N TRP A 29 2.36 10.70 8.97
CA TRP A 29 2.48 9.25 8.80
C TRP A 29 1.40 8.49 9.59
N GLU A 30 1.16 8.85 10.84
CA GLU A 30 0.10 8.24 11.66
C GLU A 30 -1.28 8.42 11.02
N GLN A 31 -1.57 9.60 10.50
CA GLN A 31 -2.82 9.87 9.78
C GLN A 31 -2.94 9.05 8.50
N ALA A 32 -1.85 8.88 7.75
CA ALA A 32 -1.83 8.02 6.58
C ALA A 32 -2.12 6.55 6.93
N VAL A 33 -1.52 6.04 8.01
CA VAL A 33 -1.75 4.68 8.48
C VAL A 33 -3.18 4.48 8.96
N ARG A 34 -3.72 5.41 9.76
CA ARG A 34 -5.11 5.36 10.23
C ARG A 34 -6.09 5.42 9.06
N ARG A 35 -5.88 6.34 8.12
CA ARG A 35 -6.74 6.48 6.94
C ARG A 35 -6.69 5.23 6.08
N SER A 36 -5.51 4.64 5.87
CA SER A 36 -5.34 3.37 5.19
C SER A 36 -6.17 2.25 5.85
N ALA A 37 -6.07 2.11 7.18
CA ALA A 37 -6.87 1.13 7.92
C ALA A 37 -8.38 1.35 7.74
N THR A 38 -8.86 2.59 7.87
CA THR A 38 -10.29 2.92 7.65
C THR A 38 -10.77 2.56 6.24
N LEU A 39 -9.95 2.79 5.22
CA LEU A 39 -10.32 2.48 3.84
C LEU A 39 -10.40 0.97 3.59
N LEU A 40 -9.50 0.20 4.21
CA LEU A 40 -9.38 -1.24 4.02
C LEU A 40 -10.30 -2.05 4.93
N GLU A 41 -10.77 -1.47 6.04
CA GLU A 41 -11.61 -2.11 7.06
C GLU A 41 -12.82 -2.87 6.47
N PRO A 42 -13.61 -2.33 5.53
CA PRO A 42 -14.76 -3.04 4.96
C PRO A 42 -14.38 -4.32 4.19
N ALA A 43 -13.18 -4.35 3.62
CA ALA A 43 -12.69 -5.44 2.78
C ALA A 43 -11.69 -6.36 3.48
N TRP A 44 -11.37 -6.10 4.75
CA TRP A 44 -10.28 -6.79 5.43
C TRP A 44 -10.63 -8.26 5.67
N PRO A 45 -9.85 -9.21 5.14
CA PRO A 45 -10.14 -10.63 5.32
C PRO A 45 -10.01 -11.02 6.79
N LYS A 46 -11.01 -11.72 7.32
CA LYS A 46 -10.97 -12.24 8.68
C LYS A 46 -10.18 -13.55 8.70
N ASP A 47 -10.54 -14.52 7.87
CA ASP A 47 -10.01 -15.89 8.06
C ASP A 47 -8.73 -16.23 7.26
N TYR A 48 -8.10 -15.23 6.61
CA TYR A 48 -6.93 -15.44 5.76
C TYR A 48 -5.67 -14.85 6.41
N SER A 49 -4.59 -15.65 6.47
CA SER A 49 -3.29 -15.24 7.01
C SER A 49 -2.27 -14.79 5.96
N SER A 50 -2.55 -15.04 4.68
CA SER A 50 -1.63 -14.80 3.55
C SER A 50 -2.39 -14.30 2.32
N GLY A 51 -1.74 -13.41 1.56
CA GLY A 51 -2.28 -12.86 0.31
C GLY A 51 -1.88 -11.41 0.08
N PRO A 52 -2.27 -10.81 -1.06
CA PRO A 52 -1.89 -9.44 -1.41
C PRO A 52 -2.41 -8.38 -0.40
N PHE A 53 -3.49 -8.67 0.31
CA PHE A 53 -4.06 -7.80 1.34
C PHE A 53 -3.11 -7.60 2.54
N VAL A 54 -2.20 -8.53 2.82
CA VAL A 54 -1.25 -8.45 3.94
C VAL A 54 -0.37 -7.20 3.86
N HIS A 55 -0.11 -6.73 2.64
CA HIS A 55 0.74 -5.57 2.36
C HIS A 55 -0.07 -4.34 1.94
N ALA A 56 -1.40 -4.44 1.84
CA ALA A 56 -2.27 -3.33 1.42
C ALA A 56 -2.21 -2.15 2.39
N LEU A 57 -2.21 -2.40 3.71
CA LEU A 57 -2.17 -1.34 4.72
C LEU A 57 -0.94 -0.43 4.57
N PRO A 58 0.31 -0.95 4.60
CA PRO A 58 1.47 -0.09 4.46
C PRO A 58 1.60 0.52 3.06
N THR A 59 1.16 -0.17 2.00
CA THR A 59 1.16 0.38 0.64
C THR A 59 0.25 1.61 0.50
N VAL A 60 -0.99 1.52 0.96
CA VAL A 60 -1.92 2.67 0.92
C VAL A 60 -1.43 3.80 1.84
N ALA A 61 -0.83 3.46 2.99
CA ALA A 61 -0.22 4.46 3.88
C ALA A 61 0.93 5.20 3.18
N PHE A 62 1.80 4.50 2.45
CA PHE A 62 2.86 5.13 1.65
C PHE A 62 2.31 6.06 0.58
N VAL A 63 1.29 5.65 -0.17
CA VAL A 63 0.64 6.49 -1.19
C VAL A 63 0.14 7.80 -0.60
N LEU A 64 -0.58 7.71 0.52
CA LEU A 64 -1.12 8.86 1.24
C LEU A 64 -0.02 9.77 1.78
N TYR A 65 0.98 9.18 2.44
CA TYR A 65 2.05 9.91 3.09
C TYR A 65 3.00 10.59 2.10
N ALA A 66 3.42 9.86 1.06
CA ALA A 66 4.28 10.39 0.00
C ALA A 66 3.56 11.43 -0.87
N GLY A 67 2.24 11.57 -0.71
CA GLY A 67 1.44 12.54 -1.43
C GLY A 67 1.30 12.24 -2.93
N VAL A 68 1.32 10.94 -3.27
CA VAL A 68 1.16 10.49 -4.65
C VAL A 68 -0.20 10.96 -5.18
N GLY A 69 -0.23 11.45 -6.43
CA GLY A 69 -1.45 12.02 -7.01
C GLY A 69 -1.85 13.40 -6.46
N GLY A 70 -0.93 14.10 -5.79
CA GLY A 70 -1.18 15.45 -5.25
C GLY A 70 -1.88 15.45 -3.89
N ILE A 71 -1.87 14.33 -3.18
CA ILE A 71 -2.43 14.21 -1.84
C ILE A 71 -1.56 15.00 -0.86
N SER A 72 -2.11 16.05 -0.25
CA SER A 72 -1.37 16.91 0.68
C SER A 72 -1.70 16.65 2.15
N ARG A 73 -2.87 16.06 2.43
CA ARG A 73 -3.36 15.71 3.76
C ARG A 73 -3.94 14.30 3.75
N PRO A 74 -3.20 13.30 4.29
CA PRO A 74 -3.62 11.91 4.27
C PRO A 74 -5.05 11.68 4.77
N GLU A 75 -5.43 12.31 5.88
CA GLU A 75 -6.72 12.14 6.56
C GLU A 75 -7.93 12.65 5.76
N TYR A 76 -7.72 13.61 4.85
CA TYR A 76 -8.76 14.24 4.03
C TYR A 76 -8.66 13.86 2.54
N ALA A 77 -7.78 12.92 2.20
CA ALA A 77 -7.60 12.49 0.82
C ALA A 77 -8.92 11.94 0.24
N PRO A 78 -9.40 12.51 -0.88
CA PRO A 78 -10.56 11.99 -1.60
C PRO A 78 -10.33 10.55 -2.06
N VAL A 79 -11.36 9.70 -1.95
CA VAL A 79 -11.26 8.26 -2.25
C VAL A 79 -10.91 8.02 -3.72
N ASP A 80 -11.51 8.77 -4.63
CA ASP A 80 -11.21 8.76 -6.07
C ASP A 80 -9.72 9.04 -6.33
N LYS A 81 -9.16 10.06 -5.66
CA LYS A 81 -7.73 10.38 -5.77
C LYS A 81 -6.81 9.29 -5.24
N ILE A 82 -7.22 8.61 -4.17
CA ILE A 82 -6.46 7.47 -3.63
C ILE A 82 -6.47 6.31 -4.62
N VAL A 83 -7.63 6.00 -5.19
CA VAL A 83 -7.78 4.95 -6.22
C VAL A 83 -6.93 5.27 -7.45
N ASP A 84 -6.94 6.51 -7.92
CA ASP A 84 -6.10 6.98 -9.02
C ASP A 84 -4.61 6.84 -8.68
N ALA A 85 -4.20 7.26 -7.48
CA ALA A 85 -2.82 7.21 -7.02
C ALA A 85 -2.28 5.77 -6.90
N LEU A 86 -3.12 4.81 -6.49
CA LEU A 86 -2.81 3.38 -6.48
C LEU A 86 -2.63 2.80 -7.89
N THR A 87 -2.98 3.55 -8.93
CA THR A 87 -2.90 3.15 -10.34
C THR A 87 -1.93 3.95 -11.17
N ALA A 88 -1.09 4.79 -10.54
CA ALA A 88 0.03 5.43 -11.22
C ALA A 88 0.80 4.38 -12.05
N PRO A 89 1.14 4.71 -13.31
CA PRO A 89 0.86 3.91 -14.50
C PRO A 89 1.52 2.51 -14.55
N GLN A 90 0.79 1.55 -15.12
CA GLN A 90 1.23 0.20 -15.54
C GLN A 90 0.33 -0.28 -16.70
N PRO A 91 0.79 -1.03 -17.73
CA PRO A 91 2.08 -1.12 -18.44
C PRO A 91 1.96 -0.76 -19.95
N GLY A 92 3.05 -0.32 -20.62
CA GLY A 92 3.09 -0.28 -22.10
C GLY A 92 4.09 0.63 -22.83
N SER A 93 4.64 1.70 -22.26
CA SER A 93 5.46 2.65 -23.05
C SER A 93 6.44 3.48 -22.22
N GLY A 94 7.73 3.24 -22.44
CA GLY A 94 8.82 4.24 -22.51
C GLY A 94 9.20 5.04 -21.27
N ASP A 95 8.25 5.73 -20.62
CA ASP A 95 8.49 6.81 -19.63
C ASP A 95 7.42 6.85 -18.51
N ALA A 96 6.70 5.75 -18.27
CA ALA A 96 5.71 5.67 -17.20
C ALA A 96 6.39 5.51 -15.82
N VAL A 97 6.30 6.53 -14.96
CA VAL A 97 6.79 6.49 -13.57
C VAL A 97 6.04 5.42 -12.79
N SER A 98 6.77 4.46 -12.21
CA SER A 98 6.17 3.39 -11.40
C SER A 98 5.58 3.93 -10.08
N LEU A 99 4.68 3.17 -9.46
CA LEU A 99 4.15 3.52 -8.14
C LEU A 99 5.28 3.63 -7.10
N GLU A 100 6.24 2.71 -7.16
CA GLU A 100 7.41 2.66 -6.31
C GLU A 100 8.28 3.91 -6.47
N ASP A 101 8.48 4.38 -7.70
CA ASP A 101 9.22 5.60 -8.00
C ASP A 101 8.47 6.85 -7.52
N ALA A 102 7.14 6.87 -7.67
CA ALA A 102 6.32 7.98 -7.18
C ALA A 102 6.34 8.06 -5.65
N VAL A 103 6.25 6.93 -4.96
CA VAL A 103 6.40 6.85 -3.50
C VAL A 103 7.81 7.27 -3.10
N ARG A 104 8.85 6.74 -3.76
CA ARG A 104 10.26 7.13 -3.52
C ARG A 104 10.43 8.64 -3.60
N ALA A 105 9.97 9.25 -4.70
CA ALA A 105 10.08 10.69 -4.91
C ALA A 105 9.37 11.50 -3.80
N GLY A 106 8.18 11.06 -3.37
CA GLY A 106 7.46 11.71 -2.28
C GLY A 106 8.16 11.57 -0.92
N LEU A 107 8.72 10.40 -0.62
CA LEU A 107 9.52 10.17 0.59
C LEU A 107 10.78 11.03 0.62
N THR A 108 11.52 11.10 -0.50
CA THR A 108 12.69 11.96 -0.65
C THR A 108 12.32 13.45 -0.50
N LYS A 109 11.17 13.88 -1.02
CA LYS A 109 10.67 15.25 -0.85
C LYS A 109 10.37 15.60 0.62
N HIS A 110 9.96 14.62 1.42
CA HIS A 110 9.81 14.77 2.87
C HIS A 110 11.14 14.77 3.64
N GLY A 111 12.24 14.49 2.93
CA GLY A 111 13.60 14.46 3.47
C GLY A 111 14.00 13.12 4.07
N HIS A 112 13.33 12.02 3.66
CA HIS A 112 13.75 10.68 4.03
C HIS A 112 14.89 10.20 3.14
N ASP A 113 15.92 9.65 3.77
CA ASP A 113 16.91 8.82 3.11
C ASP A 113 16.35 7.39 3.04
N LEU A 114 16.41 6.77 1.87
CA LEU A 114 15.91 5.41 1.65
C LEU A 114 17.05 4.40 1.54
N ASP A 115 18.29 4.83 1.68
CA ASP A 115 19.45 3.94 1.81
C ASP A 115 19.86 3.77 3.29
N ASP A 116 19.13 4.40 4.23
CA ASP A 116 19.35 4.28 5.66
C ASP A 116 18.67 3.04 6.28
N ASP A 117 19.01 2.75 7.54
CA ASP A 117 18.43 1.66 8.32
C ASP A 117 17.16 2.07 9.09
N SER A 118 16.50 3.17 8.71
CA SER A 118 15.27 3.61 9.36
C SER A 118 14.14 2.59 9.13
N GLN A 119 13.20 2.52 10.08
CA GLN A 119 12.05 1.62 9.96
C GLN A 119 11.22 1.92 8.70
N LEU A 120 11.18 3.18 8.25
CA LEU A 120 10.47 3.59 7.04
C LEU A 120 11.20 3.11 5.78
N SER A 121 12.52 3.28 5.72
CA SER A 121 13.38 2.79 4.62
C SER A 121 13.28 1.27 4.48
N VAL A 122 13.47 0.53 5.58
CA VAL A 122 13.37 -0.93 5.61
C VAL A 122 12.00 -1.40 5.13
N LEU A 123 10.92 -0.75 5.57
CA LEU A 123 9.57 -1.09 5.13
C LEU A 123 9.35 -0.79 3.64
N PHE A 124 9.85 0.35 3.14
CA PHE A 124 9.77 0.71 1.74
C PHE A 124 10.51 -0.31 0.87
N HIS A 125 11.76 -0.64 1.21
CA HIS A 125 12.55 -1.66 0.51
C HIS A 125 11.87 -3.02 0.53
N TYR A 126 11.39 -3.47 1.68
CA TYR A 126 10.68 -4.74 1.78
C TYR A 126 9.50 -4.84 0.78
N LEU A 127 8.78 -3.74 0.57
CA LEU A 127 7.65 -3.69 -0.35
C LEU A 127 8.03 -3.47 -1.81
N ALA A 128 9.07 -2.68 -2.08
CA ALA A 128 9.47 -2.24 -3.41
C ALA A 128 10.50 -3.15 -4.09
N VAL A 129 11.15 -4.05 -3.35
CA VAL A 129 12.08 -5.03 -3.92
C VAL A 129 11.35 -5.94 -4.90
N TYR A 130 11.89 -6.04 -6.12
CA TYR A 130 11.43 -6.97 -7.13
C TYR A 130 11.65 -8.41 -6.69
N ARG A 131 10.65 -9.26 -6.90
CA ARG A 131 10.71 -10.69 -6.62
C ARG A 131 10.36 -11.46 -7.89
N GLU A 132 11.15 -12.48 -8.15
CA GLU A 132 10.99 -13.32 -9.33
C GLU A 132 9.65 -14.08 -9.27
N PRO A 133 9.01 -14.32 -10.43
CA PRO A 133 7.82 -15.16 -10.49
C PRO A 133 8.08 -16.56 -9.95
N ILE A 134 7.21 -17.05 -9.07
CA ILE A 134 7.28 -18.44 -8.59
C ILE A 134 6.57 -19.31 -9.62
N THR A 135 7.35 -19.82 -10.58
CA THR A 135 6.85 -20.64 -11.70
C THR A 135 7.19 -22.13 -11.57
N GLN A 136 8.06 -22.51 -10.62
CA GLN A 136 8.46 -23.90 -10.40
C GLN A 136 8.30 -24.29 -8.93
N GLY A 137 7.66 -25.44 -8.70
CA GLY A 137 7.54 -26.02 -7.37
C GLY A 137 8.90 -26.43 -6.82
N PHE A 138 9.15 -26.10 -5.56
CA PHE A 138 10.22 -26.72 -4.79
C PHE A 138 9.94 -28.24 -4.70
N GLY A 139 10.79 -29.05 -5.33
CA GLY A 139 10.72 -30.52 -5.20
C GLY A 139 9.83 -31.26 -6.20
N GLY A 140 9.46 -30.67 -7.34
CA GLY A 140 8.75 -31.38 -8.42
C GLY A 140 7.25 -31.62 -8.18
N MET A 141 6.65 -30.97 -7.18
CA MET A 141 5.20 -30.84 -7.07
C MET A 141 4.73 -29.58 -7.79
N GLU A 142 3.79 -29.69 -8.73
CA GLU A 142 3.11 -28.52 -9.30
C GLU A 142 2.42 -27.74 -8.18
N LEU A 143 2.79 -26.47 -8.03
CA LEU A 143 2.07 -25.54 -7.18
C LEU A 143 0.65 -25.36 -7.74
N THR A 144 -0.35 -25.35 -6.86
CA THR A 144 -1.72 -25.00 -7.28
C THR A 144 -1.71 -23.58 -7.84
N SER A 145 -2.63 -23.25 -8.76
CA SER A 145 -2.66 -21.91 -9.40
C SER A 145 -2.75 -20.75 -8.40
N MET A 146 -3.17 -21.01 -7.17
CA MET A 146 -3.24 -20.04 -6.08
C MET A 146 -1.88 -19.72 -5.43
N ASP A 147 -0.90 -20.62 -5.53
CA ASP A 147 0.45 -20.45 -4.96
C ASP A 147 1.44 -19.85 -5.97
N GLN A 148 1.02 -19.67 -7.22
CA GLN A 148 1.82 -19.06 -8.27
C GLN A 148 1.79 -17.54 -8.14
N TRP A 149 2.93 -16.95 -7.77
CA TRP A 149 3.09 -15.51 -7.77
C TRP A 149 3.59 -15.04 -9.15
N PRO A 150 2.86 -14.14 -9.87
CA PRO A 150 3.31 -13.59 -11.15
C PRO A 150 4.63 -12.78 -11.13
N GLY A 151 5.24 -12.58 -9.96
CA GLY A 151 6.43 -11.77 -9.79
C GLY A 151 6.15 -10.26 -9.85
N GLY A 152 7.18 -9.47 -9.50
CA GLY A 152 7.05 -8.03 -9.31
C GLY A 152 7.29 -7.63 -7.86
N THR A 153 6.74 -6.50 -7.44
CA THR A 153 6.90 -5.98 -6.07
C THR A 153 5.65 -6.29 -5.25
N LEU A 154 5.81 -6.40 -3.93
CA LEU A 154 4.64 -6.48 -3.05
C LEU A 154 3.79 -5.21 -3.12
N MET A 155 4.44 -4.05 -3.27
CA MET A 155 3.76 -2.76 -3.34
C MET A 155 2.76 -2.74 -4.51
N LYS A 156 3.17 -3.21 -5.69
CA LYS A 156 2.33 -3.24 -6.88
C LYS A 156 1.14 -4.18 -6.73
N ASP A 157 1.35 -5.38 -6.20
CA ASP A 157 0.26 -6.35 -6.03
C ASP A 157 -0.71 -5.95 -4.92
N ALA A 158 -0.19 -5.41 -3.82
CA ALA A 158 -0.99 -4.83 -2.75
C ALA A 158 -1.81 -3.65 -3.24
N ALA A 159 -1.22 -2.76 -4.05
CA ALA A 159 -1.93 -1.63 -4.64
C ALA A 159 -3.04 -2.07 -5.58
N ARG A 160 -2.81 -3.10 -6.41
CA ARG A 160 -3.84 -3.66 -7.30
C ARG A 160 -5.03 -4.19 -6.50
N TRP A 161 -4.77 -4.95 -5.44
CA TRP A 161 -5.82 -5.47 -4.56
C TRP A 161 -6.55 -4.33 -3.84
N ALA A 162 -5.81 -3.42 -3.20
CA ALA A 162 -6.36 -2.30 -2.45
C ALA A 162 -7.23 -1.40 -3.33
N LYS A 163 -6.78 -1.07 -4.55
CA LYS A 163 -7.55 -0.30 -5.52
C LYS A 163 -8.92 -0.93 -5.77
N HIS A 164 -8.94 -2.22 -6.10
CA HIS A 164 -10.19 -2.92 -6.41
C HIS A 164 -11.16 -2.88 -5.23
N GLN A 165 -10.67 -3.17 -4.02
CA GLN A 165 -11.48 -3.20 -2.81
C GLN A 165 -11.98 -1.81 -2.39
N ILE A 166 -11.09 -0.81 -2.40
CA ILE A 166 -11.45 0.57 -2.03
C ILE A 166 -12.49 1.12 -3.02
N ALA A 167 -12.28 0.93 -4.32
CA ALA A 167 -13.25 1.36 -5.33
C ALA A 167 -14.62 0.67 -5.14
N HIS A 168 -14.61 -0.65 -4.90
CA HIS A 168 -15.86 -1.39 -4.68
C HIS A 168 -16.63 -0.91 -3.45
N HIS A 169 -15.96 -0.74 -2.31
CA HIS A 169 -16.64 -0.42 -1.05
C HIS A 169 -16.95 1.06 -0.85
N HIS A 170 -16.21 1.97 -1.50
CA HIS A 170 -16.33 3.41 -1.24
C HIS A 170 -16.76 4.24 -2.45
N LEU A 171 -16.71 3.68 -3.67
CA LEU A 171 -17.15 4.39 -4.89
C LEU A 171 -18.37 3.73 -5.56
N SER A 172 -18.59 2.42 -5.41
CA SER A 172 -19.74 1.73 -6.03
C SER A 172 -21.12 2.02 -5.38
N GLY A 173 -21.19 2.94 -4.41
CA GLY A 173 -22.45 3.44 -3.83
C GLY A 173 -22.89 4.82 -4.35
N ALA A 174 -22.16 5.42 -5.29
CA ALA A 174 -22.56 6.68 -5.93
C ALA A 174 -23.44 6.39 -7.15
N ASP A 175 -24.68 5.97 -6.92
CA ASP A 175 -25.69 5.99 -7.97
C ASP A 175 -25.97 7.46 -8.36
N PRO A 176 -25.90 7.82 -9.66
CA PRO A 176 -26.52 9.04 -10.13
C PRO A 176 -28.03 8.82 -10.07
N ILE A 177 -28.72 9.54 -9.19
CA ILE A 177 -30.18 9.65 -9.30
C ILE A 177 -30.47 10.28 -10.67
N ALA A 178 -31.12 9.47 -11.50
CA ALA A 178 -31.70 9.81 -12.79
C ALA A 178 -32.82 10.86 -12.67
#